data_AF-A0A7S2NM28-F1
#
_entry.id   AF-A0A7S2NM28-F1
#
_cell.length_a   1.000
_cell.length_b   1.000
_cell.length_c   1.000
_cell.angle_alpha   90.00
_cell.angle_beta   90.00
_cell.angle_gamma   90.00
#
_symmetry.space_group_name_H-M   'P 1'
#
loop_
_entity.id
_entity.type
_entity.pdbx_description
1 polymer ?
#
loop_
_entity_poly.entity_id
_entity_poly.type
_entity_poly.pdbx_seq_one_letter_code
_entity_poly.pdbx_strand_id
1 'polypeptide(L)'
;RVQLNATRVNGVDIPDYAVAAKNFRMVVKEVQEVEWIIQANAETRMIWEPLMADPRPPSNVSILFDASCGQGQLAATFTPPPRNGLSCGYAGGLGPLTVCEVLATLRGGVAQGRQIWVDMETKLRSVVDGKDVFDIA
;
A
#
# COMPACT_ATOMS: atom_id res chain seq x y z
N ARG A 1 -10.15 2.95 -8.43
CA ARG A 1 -9.31 2.26 -7.43
C ARG A 1 -9.89 2.48 -6.05
N VAL A 2 -9.72 1.53 -5.13
CA VAL A 2 -10.13 1.61 -3.73
C VAL A 2 -8.99 1.07 -2.87
N GLN A 3 -8.56 1.82 -1.85
CA GLN A 3 -7.54 1.37 -0.89
C GLN A 3 -8.19 0.88 0.41
N LEU A 4 -7.76 -0.29 0.88
CA LEU A 4 -8.17 -0.88 2.14
C LEU A 4 -7.00 -0.84 3.13
N ASN A 5 -7.16 -0.06 4.19
CA ASN A 5 -6.26 0.02 5.34
C ASN A 5 -7.06 -0.23 6.62
N ALA A 6 -7.64 -1.42 6.74
CA ALA A 6 -8.53 -1.81 7.84
C ALA A 6 -7.74 -2.14 9.11
N THR A 7 -7.20 -1.10 9.74
CA THR A 7 -6.38 -1.15 10.95
C THR A 7 -7.12 -0.50 12.11
N ARG A 8 -6.72 -0.83 13.34
CA ARG A 8 -7.35 -0.24 14.55
C ARG A 8 -7.11 1.26 14.64
N VAL A 9 -5.96 1.74 14.17
CA VAL A 9 -5.66 3.18 14.15
C VAL A 9 -6.63 3.96 13.26
N ASN A 10 -7.19 3.30 12.24
CA ASN A 10 -8.23 3.86 11.37
C ASN A 10 -9.66 3.57 11.89
N GLY A 11 -9.80 3.13 13.13
CA GLY A 11 -11.10 2.87 13.76
C GLY A 11 -11.80 1.61 13.28
N VAL A 12 -11.08 0.68 12.63
CA VAL A 12 -11.65 -0.58 12.17
C VAL A 12 -11.35 -1.69 13.15
N ASP A 13 -12.39 -2.37 13.62
CA ASP A 13 -12.29 -3.60 14.39
C ASP A 13 -12.81 -4.77 13.54
N ILE A 14 -11.92 -5.71 13.22
CA ILE A 14 -12.26 -6.92 12.44
C ILE A 14 -12.36 -8.09 13.42
N PRO A 15 -13.57 -8.58 13.72
CA PRO A 15 -13.75 -9.67 14.68
C PRO A 15 -13.20 -11.01 14.15
N ASP A 16 -13.23 -11.20 12.82
CA ASP A 16 -12.70 -12.39 12.17
C ASP A 16 -12.05 -12.03 10.82
N TYR A 17 -10.72 -12.07 10.80
CA TYR A 17 -9.93 -11.80 9.61
C TYR A 17 -10.05 -12.87 8.51
N ALA A 18 -10.39 -14.11 8.85
CA ALA A 18 -10.60 -15.15 7.85
C ALA A 18 -11.89 -14.88 7.06
N VAL A 19 -12.96 -14.44 7.75
CA VAL A 19 -14.19 -13.98 7.12
C VAL A 19 -13.93 -12.74 6.27
N ALA A 20 -13.17 -11.77 6.78
CA ALA A 20 -12.79 -10.57 6.01
C ALA A 20 -12.01 -10.92 4.74
N ALA A 21 -11.03 -11.82 4.82
CA ALA A 21 -10.25 -12.28 3.66
C ALA A 21 -11.12 -13.00 2.62
N LYS A 22 -12.06 -13.84 3.06
CA LYS A 22 -13.04 -14.50 2.18
C LYS A 22 -13.93 -13.47 1.47
N ASN A 23 -14.50 -12.53 2.21
CA ASN A 23 -15.38 -11.49 1.67
C ASN A 23 -14.63 -10.59 0.69
N PHE A 24 -13.38 -10.23 1.01
CA PHE A 24 -12.53 -9.47 0.11
C PHE A 24 -12.34 -10.19 -1.22
N ARG A 25 -12.00 -11.49 -1.21
CA ARG A 25 -11.86 -12.28 -2.44
C ARG A 25 -13.15 -12.33 -3.26
N MET A 26 -14.31 -12.40 -2.59
CA MET A 26 -15.61 -12.34 -3.28
C MET A 26 -15.82 -10.99 -3.97
N VAL A 27 -15.63 -9.88 -3.27
CA VAL A 27 -15.79 -8.53 -3.85
C VAL A 27 -14.81 -8.28 -5.00
N VAL A 28 -13.54 -8.68 -4.84
CA VAL A 28 -12.54 -8.61 -5.90
C VAL A 28 -13.00 -9.34 -7.16
N LYS A 29 -13.64 -10.51 -6.99
CA LYS A 29 -14.16 -11.31 -8.09
C LYS A 29 -15.37 -10.66 -8.77
N GLU A 30 -16.32 -10.14 -7.99
CA GLU A 30 -17.57 -9.57 -8.50
C GLU A 30 -17.40 -8.17 -9.12
N VAL A 31 -16.38 -7.41 -8.70
CA VAL A 31 -16.15 -6.02 -9.15
C VAL A 31 -14.78 -5.89 -9.81
N GLN A 32 -14.69 -6.37 -11.06
CA GLN A 32 -13.44 -6.43 -11.83
C GLN A 32 -12.97 -5.06 -12.33
N GLU A 33 -13.88 -4.08 -12.44
CA GLU A 33 -13.63 -2.73 -12.94
C GLU A 33 -12.88 -1.86 -11.92
N VAL A 34 -12.83 -2.30 -10.66
CA VAL A 34 -12.16 -1.60 -9.57
C VAL A 34 -10.83 -2.28 -9.27
N GLU A 35 -9.75 -1.49 -9.30
CA GLU A 35 -8.50 -1.87 -8.65
C GLU A 35 -8.64 -1.79 -7.14
N TRP A 36 -8.33 -2.88 -6.44
CA TRP A 36 -8.33 -3.01 -4.99
C TRP A 36 -6.90 -2.98 -4.46
N ILE A 37 -6.57 -2.00 -3.64
CA ILE A 37 -5.24 -1.83 -3.05
C ILE A 37 -5.31 -2.27 -1.59
N ILE A 38 -4.60 -3.34 -1.21
CA ILE A 38 -4.46 -3.74 0.19
C ILE A 38 -3.17 -3.16 0.75
N GLN A 39 -3.27 -2.39 1.82
CA GLN A 39 -2.09 -1.97 2.57
C GLN A 39 -1.53 -3.14 3.37
N ALA A 40 -0.28 -3.51 3.09
CA ALA A 40 0.40 -4.62 3.74
C ALA A 40 0.95 -4.19 5.10
N ASN A 41 0.31 -4.65 6.16
CA ASN A 41 0.75 -4.48 7.54
C ASN A 41 0.43 -5.73 8.38
N ALA A 42 0.80 -5.70 9.66
CA ALA A 42 0.59 -6.83 10.58
C ALA A 42 -0.89 -7.13 10.82
N GLU A 43 -1.76 -6.11 10.91
CA GLU A 43 -3.20 -6.30 11.17
C GLU A 43 -3.90 -6.90 9.94
N THR A 44 -3.58 -6.43 8.74
CA THR A 44 -4.19 -6.91 7.48
C THR A 44 -3.54 -8.18 6.92
N ARG A 45 -2.56 -8.78 7.61
CA ARG A 45 -1.76 -9.93 7.16
C ARG A 45 -2.57 -11.08 6.60
N MET A 46 -3.64 -11.46 7.30
CA MET A 46 -4.52 -12.55 6.91
C MET A 46 -5.24 -12.32 5.57
N ILE A 47 -5.29 -11.06 5.10
CA ILE A 47 -5.90 -10.69 3.82
C ILE A 47 -4.84 -10.74 2.70
N TRP A 48 -3.67 -10.10 2.89
CA TRP A 48 -2.69 -9.94 1.81
C TRP A 48 -1.72 -11.10 1.65
N GLU A 49 -1.35 -11.82 2.71
CA GLU A 49 -0.36 -12.91 2.62
C GLU A 49 -0.86 -14.05 1.72
N PRO A 50 -2.14 -14.47 1.80
CA PRO A 50 -2.68 -15.45 0.86
C PRO A 50 -2.73 -14.96 -0.60
N LEU A 51 -2.76 -13.65 -0.85
CA LEU A 51 -2.72 -13.09 -2.21
C LEU A 51 -1.29 -13.16 -2.77
N MET A 52 -0.27 -12.92 -1.94
CA MET A 52 1.13 -13.06 -2.35
C MET A 52 1.55 -14.51 -2.58
N ALA A 53 0.92 -15.45 -1.87
CA ALA A 53 1.14 -16.88 -2.04
C ALA A 53 0.35 -17.50 -3.21
N ASP A 54 -0.64 -16.78 -3.76
CA ASP A 54 -1.45 -17.28 -4.87
C ASP A 54 -0.60 -17.33 -6.16
N PRO A 55 -0.47 -18.48 -6.85
CA PRO A 55 0.24 -18.56 -8.11
C PRO A 55 -0.44 -17.80 -9.26
N ARG A 56 -1.73 -17.46 -9.13
CA ARG A 56 -2.52 -16.71 -10.11
C ARG A 56 -3.37 -15.66 -9.39
N PRO A 57 -2.72 -14.62 -8.84
CA PRO A 57 -3.43 -13.58 -8.11
C PRO A 57 -4.38 -12.80 -9.04
N PRO A 58 -5.47 -12.22 -8.52
CA PRO A 58 -6.36 -11.37 -9.31
C PRO A 58 -5.62 -10.17 -9.90
N SER A 59 -5.85 -9.86 -11.18
CA SER A 59 -5.17 -8.76 -11.87
C SER A 59 -5.64 -7.37 -11.43
N ASN A 60 -6.82 -7.28 -10.81
CA ASN A 60 -7.39 -6.05 -10.26
C ASN A 60 -7.02 -5.84 -8.78
N VAL A 61 -5.98 -6.51 -8.28
CA VAL A 61 -5.48 -6.35 -6.92
C VAL A 61 -4.04 -5.85 -6.94
N SER A 62 -3.77 -4.86 -6.08
CA SER A 62 -2.45 -4.28 -5.84
C SER A 62 -2.11 -4.35 -4.35
N ILE A 63 -0.83 -4.50 -4.04
CA ILE A 63 -0.32 -4.38 -2.67
C ILE A 63 0.34 -3.02 -2.45
N LEU A 64 0.00 -2.33 -1.36
CA LEU A 64 0.72 -1.15 -0.92
C LEU A 64 1.64 -1.48 0.26
N PHE A 65 2.95 -1.39 0.03
CA PHE A 65 3.95 -1.46 1.10
C PHE A 65 4.08 -0.08 1.74
N ASP A 66 3.53 0.07 2.94
CA ASP A 66 3.67 1.26 3.75
C ASP A 66 4.22 0.87 5.13
N ALA A 67 5.52 1.03 5.31
CA ALA A 67 6.21 0.69 6.55
C ALA A 67 5.70 1.49 7.76
N SER A 68 5.06 2.64 7.52
CA SER A 68 4.57 3.53 8.56
C SER A 68 3.11 3.28 8.95
N CYS A 69 2.40 2.40 8.25
CA CYS A 69 0.96 2.20 8.41
C CYS A 69 0.15 3.52 8.33
N GLY A 70 0.59 4.50 7.54
CA GLY A 70 -0.01 5.83 7.42
C GLY A 70 0.62 6.91 8.30
N GLN A 71 1.67 6.61 9.08
CA GLN A 71 2.33 7.57 9.98
C GLN A 71 3.39 8.46 9.30
N GLY A 72 3.65 8.29 8.01
CA GLY A 72 4.56 9.17 7.26
C GLY A 72 6.04 8.99 7.63
N GLN A 73 6.43 7.80 8.08
CA GLN A 73 7.82 7.45 8.39
C GLN A 73 8.47 6.72 7.22
N LEU A 74 9.71 7.11 6.90
CA LEU A 74 10.48 6.49 5.82
C LEU A 74 11.02 5.13 6.27
N ALA A 75 10.81 4.11 5.44
CA ALA A 75 11.34 2.77 5.70
C ALA A 75 12.87 2.74 5.52
N ALA A 76 13.59 2.10 6.44
CA ALA A 76 15.03 1.85 6.27
C ALA A 76 15.33 0.78 5.19
N THR A 77 14.37 -0.12 4.94
CA THR A 77 14.46 -1.17 3.93
C THR A 77 13.11 -1.33 3.22
N PHE A 78 13.14 -1.69 1.93
CA PHE A 78 11.94 -1.88 1.11
C PHE A 78 11.77 -3.36 0.76
N THR A 79 10.57 -3.87 0.95
CA THR A 79 10.20 -5.23 0.54
C THR A 79 10.15 -5.33 -0.98
N PRO A 80 10.80 -6.31 -1.63
CA PRO A 80 10.69 -6.49 -3.08
C PRO A 80 9.26 -6.78 -3.54
N PRO A 81 8.90 -6.48 -4.81
CA PRO A 81 7.60 -6.82 -5.37
C PRO A 81 7.26 -8.32 -5.27
N PRO A 82 5.99 -8.71 -5.08
CA PRO A 82 5.60 -10.11 -4.94
C PRO A 82 5.92 -10.94 -6.19
N ARG A 83 6.65 -12.06 -6.05
CA ARG A 83 7.13 -12.85 -7.21
C ARG A 83 6.03 -13.42 -8.11
N ASN A 84 4.80 -13.51 -7.63
CA ASN A 84 3.65 -14.04 -8.35
C ASN A 84 3.02 -13.07 -9.36
N GLY A 85 3.61 -11.90 -9.55
CA GLY A 85 3.15 -10.94 -10.56
C GLY A 85 2.12 -9.91 -10.07
N LEU A 86 1.71 -9.94 -8.78
CA LEU A 86 0.86 -8.90 -8.19
C LEU A 86 1.47 -7.51 -8.41
N SER A 87 0.61 -6.56 -8.81
CA SER A 87 0.95 -5.14 -8.83
C SER A 87 1.26 -4.66 -7.42
N CYS A 88 2.20 -3.74 -7.28
CA CYS A 88 2.50 -3.17 -5.98
C CYS A 88 3.00 -1.73 -6.06
N GLY A 89 2.89 -1.04 -4.92
CA GLY A 89 3.49 0.26 -4.72
C GLY A 89 4.03 0.47 -3.32
N TYR A 90 4.68 1.60 -3.15
CA TYR A 90 5.38 1.98 -1.93
C TYR A 90 4.89 3.33 -1.43
N ALA A 91 4.63 3.42 -0.13
CA ALA A 91 4.25 4.63 0.57
C ALA A 91 5.04 4.73 1.89
N GLY A 92 4.75 5.79 2.66
CA GLY A 92 5.35 6.04 3.96
C GLY A 92 6.53 7.00 3.89
N GLY A 93 6.31 8.23 4.35
CA GLY A 93 7.37 9.23 4.56
C GLY A 93 8.04 9.76 3.29
N LEU A 94 7.51 9.45 2.11
CA LEU A 94 7.94 10.05 0.86
C LEU A 94 7.50 11.52 0.79
N GLY A 95 8.46 12.40 0.49
CA GLY A 95 8.24 13.84 0.28
C GLY A 95 9.23 14.41 -0.74
N PRO A 96 9.16 15.72 -1.03
CA PRO A 96 10.03 16.36 -2.03
C PRO A 96 11.53 16.16 -1.75
N LEU A 97 11.92 16.11 -0.48
CA LEU A 97 13.31 15.94 -0.05
C LEU A 97 13.80 14.48 -0.12
N THR A 98 12.90 13.50 -0.04
CA THR A 98 13.27 12.07 0.08
C THR A 98 12.98 11.27 -1.18
N VAL A 99 12.06 11.73 -2.05
CA VAL A 99 11.56 10.95 -3.18
C VAL A 99 12.66 10.56 -4.17
N CYS A 100 13.63 11.43 -4.45
CA CYS A 100 14.72 11.12 -5.38
C CYS A 100 15.59 9.95 -4.88
N GLU A 101 15.95 9.95 -3.61
CA GLU A 101 16.76 8.89 -2.99
C GLU A 101 15.98 7.57 -2.94
N VAL A 102 14.70 7.62 -2.53
CA VAL A 102 13.83 6.43 -2.50
C VAL A 102 13.67 5.83 -3.89
N LEU A 103 13.41 6.65 -4.91
CA LEU A 103 13.29 6.18 -6.29
C LEU A 103 14.61 5.57 -6.78
N ALA A 104 15.77 6.12 -6.39
CA ALA A 104 17.07 5.55 -6.71
C ALA A 104 17.25 4.18 -6.04
N THR A 105 16.91 4.04 -4.76
CA THR A 105 16.93 2.74 -4.05
C THR A 105 16.00 1.72 -4.69
N LEU A 106 14.77 2.12 -5.02
CA LEU A 106 13.78 1.24 -5.62
C LEU A 106 14.24 0.74 -7.00
N ARG A 107 14.78 1.64 -7.84
CA ARG A 107 15.34 1.29 -9.16
C ARG A 107 16.63 0.48 -9.06
N GLY A 108 17.45 0.74 -8.03
CA GLY A 108 18.77 0.12 -7.82
C GLY A 108 18.75 -1.36 -7.43
N GLY A 109 17.58 -1.97 -7.26
CA GLY A 109 17.48 -3.41 -7.08
C GLY A 109 16.16 -3.91 -6.49
N VAL A 110 15.45 -3.08 -5.71
CA VAL A 110 14.20 -3.51 -5.04
C VAL A 110 13.13 -3.86 -6.08
N ALA A 111 12.95 -3.03 -7.10
CA ALA A 111 11.92 -3.23 -8.12
C ALA A 111 12.19 -4.45 -9.01
N GLN A 112 13.43 -4.94 -9.09
CA GLN A 112 13.82 -6.10 -9.91
C GLN A 112 13.32 -6.00 -11.37
N GLY A 113 13.35 -4.80 -11.96
CA GLY A 113 12.88 -4.54 -13.32
C GLY A 113 11.36 -4.52 -13.49
N ARG A 114 10.58 -4.68 -12.41
CA ARG A 114 9.12 -4.64 -12.45
C ARG A 114 8.58 -3.22 -12.40
N GLN A 115 7.43 -3.02 -13.04
CA GLN A 115 6.65 -1.80 -12.88
C GLN A 115 6.10 -1.73 -11.46
N ILE A 116 6.39 -0.61 -10.80
CA ILE A 116 5.95 -0.27 -9.45
C ILE A 116 5.44 1.17 -9.45
N TRP A 117 4.62 1.52 -8.46
CA TRP A 117 4.19 2.90 -8.24
C TRP A 117 4.59 3.37 -6.83
N VAL A 118 4.55 4.68 -6.62
CA VAL A 118 4.75 5.30 -5.30
C VAL A 118 3.54 6.15 -4.97
N ASP A 119 3.21 6.24 -3.69
CA ASP A 119 2.14 7.08 -3.17
C ASP A 119 2.69 8.00 -2.08
N MET A 120 2.29 9.28 -2.14
CA MET A 120 2.83 10.36 -1.33
C MET A 120 1.69 11.22 -0.81
N GLU A 121 1.61 11.38 0.51
CA GLU A 121 0.56 12.19 1.12
C GLU A 121 1.11 13.12 2.21
N THR A 122 1.50 12.57 3.36
CA THR A 122 1.78 13.36 4.58
C THR A 122 2.85 14.44 4.41
N LYS A 123 3.87 14.23 3.58
CA LYS A 123 4.96 15.21 3.36
C LYS A 123 4.68 16.21 2.24
N LEU A 124 3.50 16.13 1.63
CA LEU A 124 2.96 17.12 0.70
C LEU A 124 1.85 17.96 1.34
N ARG A 125 1.66 17.83 2.65
CA ARG A 125 0.66 18.56 3.43
C ARG A 125 1.31 19.54 4.40
N SER A 126 0.67 20.69 4.56
CA SER A 126 1.05 21.77 5.48
C SER A 126 -0.18 22.29 6.21
N VAL A 127 0.03 23.00 7.33
CA VAL A 127 -1.04 23.75 8.01
C VAL A 127 -1.01 25.21 7.55
N VAL A 128 -1.99 25.61 6.74
CA VAL A 128 -2.15 26.99 6.26
C VAL A 128 -3.42 27.57 6.85
N ASP A 129 -3.31 28.70 7.56
CA ASP A 129 -4.43 29.33 8.28
C ASP A 129 -5.19 28.37 9.21
N GLY A 130 -4.45 27.47 9.87
CA GLY A 130 -5.01 26.45 10.76
C GLY A 130 -5.70 25.28 10.06
N LYS A 131 -5.58 25.16 8.73
CA LYS A 131 -6.17 24.07 7.94
C LYS A 131 -5.09 23.17 7.37
N ASP A 132 -5.29 21.86 7.51
CA ASP A 132 -4.47 20.85 6.84
C ASP A 132 -4.80 20.83 5.34
N VAL A 133 -3.83 21.19 4.50
CA VAL A 133 -3.97 21.33 3.05
C VAL A 133 -2.78 20.68 2.34
N PHE A 134 -3.01 20.22 1.11
CA PHE A 134 -1.90 19.93 0.21
C PHE A 134 -1.20 21.23 -0.17
N ASP A 135 0.11 21.23 -0.03
CA ASP A 135 0.96 22.38 -0.22
C ASP A 135 2.22 21.97 -1.00
N ILE A 136 2.54 22.79 -2.00
CA ILE A 136 3.69 22.61 -2.90
C ILE A 136 4.72 23.73 -2.73
N ALA A 137 4.51 24.62 -1.77
CA ALA A 137 5.38 25.74 -1.45
C ALA A 137 6.74 25.29 -0.89
#